data_AF-A0A6I5HVV4-F1
#
_entry.id   AF-A0A6I5HVV4-F1
#
_cell.length_a   1.000
_cell.length_b   1.000
_cell.length_c   1.000
_cell.angle_alpha   90.00
_cell.angle_beta   90.00
_cell.angle_gamma   90.00
#
_symmetry.space_group_name_H-M   'P 1'
#
loop_
_entity.id
_entity.type
_entity.pdbx_description
1 polymer ?
#
loop_
_entity_poly.entity_id
_entity_poly.type
_entity_poly.pdbx_seq_one_letter_code
_entity_poly.pdbx_strand_id
1 'polypeptide(L)'
;MKRPFARWSPDREIRNWALGLVGERMTGRRLNTLRRQGWRVLHSVQWPSGSDIDHLAIGPSGVFTINSKCHRGKAVWYGDHAITVNRAPTRYIVVSGHEARRTSRALSDHCGFLVPVRPVIAIVGAARLSVKNAAPPVLVIDGARVHTVLSGLAPVLPPERVEQIFTVARQGETWAGR
;
A
#
# COMPACT_ATOMS: atom_id res chain seq x y z
N MET A 1 -12.52 -37.95 -16.32
CA MET A 1 -12.34 -37.81 -14.85
C MET A 1 -10.85 -37.85 -14.52
N LYS A 2 -10.28 -36.74 -14.00
CA LYS A 2 -9.04 -36.62 -13.19
C LYS A 2 -8.75 -35.12 -12.99
N ARG A 3 -9.02 -34.61 -11.78
CA ARG A 3 -8.60 -33.26 -11.33
C ARG A 3 -7.23 -33.40 -10.65
N PRO A 4 -6.21 -32.57 -10.95
CA PRO A 4 -4.98 -32.59 -10.17
C PRO A 4 -5.18 -31.77 -8.90
N PHE A 5 -4.96 -32.41 -7.75
CA PHE A 5 -4.93 -31.74 -6.45
C PHE A 5 -3.66 -30.89 -6.35
N ALA A 6 -3.81 -29.56 -6.30
CA ALA A 6 -2.75 -28.69 -5.82
C ALA A 6 -2.53 -29.00 -4.34
N ARG A 7 -1.35 -29.49 -4.01
CA ARG A 7 -0.95 -29.86 -2.64
C ARG A 7 -0.84 -28.60 -1.78
N TRP A 8 -1.89 -28.31 -1.04
CA TRP A 8 -1.93 -27.31 0.03
C TRP A 8 -0.87 -27.68 1.10
N SER A 9 -0.03 -26.71 1.50
CA SER A 9 1.02 -26.91 2.50
C SER A 9 0.93 -25.79 3.54
N PRO A 10 0.44 -26.11 4.75
CA PRO A 10 0.30 -25.15 5.86
C PRO A 10 1.59 -24.38 6.17
N ASP A 11 2.76 -25.02 6.05
CA ASP A 11 4.07 -24.40 6.31
C ASP A 11 4.44 -23.28 5.32
N ARG A 12 3.92 -23.35 4.08
CA ARG A 12 4.17 -22.31 3.06
C ARG A 12 3.26 -21.12 3.28
N GLU A 13 2.04 -21.34 3.75
CA GLU A 13 1.12 -20.26 4.15
C GLU A 13 1.62 -19.55 5.41
N ILE A 14 1.98 -20.28 6.47
CA ILE A 14 2.52 -19.69 7.71
C ILE A 14 3.80 -18.89 7.41
N ARG A 15 4.71 -19.41 6.57
CA ARG A 15 5.92 -18.69 6.15
C ARG A 15 5.61 -17.46 5.30
N ASN A 16 4.63 -17.53 4.39
CA ASN A 16 4.22 -16.38 3.59
C ASN A 16 3.53 -15.30 4.46
N TRP A 17 2.73 -15.70 5.44
CA TRP A 17 2.11 -14.81 6.42
C TRP A 17 3.14 -14.13 7.32
N ALA A 18 4.08 -14.91 7.88
CA ALA A 18 5.17 -14.36 8.70
C ALA A 18 6.06 -13.40 7.91
N LEU A 19 6.37 -13.72 6.65
CA LEU A 19 7.14 -12.83 5.77
C LEU A 19 6.36 -11.56 5.39
N GLY A 20 5.04 -11.65 5.19
CA GLY A 20 4.15 -10.50 4.98
C GLY A 20 4.21 -9.52 6.15
N LEU A 21 3.98 -10.03 7.37
CA LEU A 21 4.05 -9.24 8.61
C LEU A 21 5.40 -8.56 8.84
N VAL A 22 6.51 -9.22 8.48
CA VAL A 22 7.85 -8.60 8.56
C VAL A 22 7.94 -7.39 7.61
N GLY A 23 7.40 -7.53 6.40
CA GLY A 23 7.33 -6.44 5.42
C GLY A 23 6.53 -5.26 5.96
N GLU A 24 5.31 -5.51 6.39
CA GLU A 24 4.40 -4.50 6.95
C GLU A 24 5.00 -3.79 8.17
N ARG A 25 5.61 -4.52 9.10
CA ARG A 25 6.27 -3.91 10.29
C ARG A 25 7.47 -3.06 9.92
N MET A 26 8.22 -3.41 8.88
CA MET A 26 9.34 -2.59 8.42
C MET A 26 8.84 -1.30 7.78
N THR A 27 7.92 -1.41 6.82
CA THR A 27 7.30 -0.27 6.15
C THR A 27 6.61 0.66 7.15
N GLY A 28 5.80 0.11 8.06
CA GLY A 28 5.10 0.87 9.10
C GLY A 28 6.05 1.65 10.01
N ARG A 29 7.20 1.06 10.41
CA ARG A 29 8.23 1.77 11.18
C ARG A 29 8.80 2.96 10.41
N ARG A 30 9.04 2.81 9.12
CA ARG A 30 9.50 3.93 8.28
C ARG A 30 8.42 5.01 8.15
N LEU A 31 7.17 4.64 7.88
CA LEU A 31 6.06 5.59 7.77
C LEU A 31 5.80 6.37 9.06
N ASN A 32 5.97 5.75 10.23
CA ASN A 32 5.79 6.44 11.51
C ASN A 32 6.78 7.60 11.73
N THR A 33 7.93 7.61 11.06
CA THR A 33 8.87 8.74 11.11
C THR A 33 8.29 10.02 10.49
N LEU A 34 7.32 9.88 9.56
CA LEU A 34 6.67 11.01 8.89
C LEU A 34 5.73 11.80 9.81
N ARG A 35 5.29 11.22 10.94
CA ARG A 35 4.32 11.86 11.85
C ARG A 35 4.77 13.23 12.33
N ARG A 36 6.09 13.42 12.51
CA ARG A 36 6.70 14.71 12.92
C ARG A 36 6.74 15.75 11.80
N GLN A 37 6.40 15.37 10.58
CA GLN A 37 6.45 16.20 9.36
C GLN A 37 5.03 16.53 8.86
N GLY A 38 4.03 16.52 9.75
CA GLY A 38 2.64 16.82 9.39
C GLY A 38 1.91 15.67 8.70
N TRP A 39 2.44 14.44 8.74
CA TRP A 39 1.72 13.26 8.24
C TRP A 39 0.89 12.60 9.34
N ARG A 40 -0.15 11.90 8.90
CA ARG A 40 -0.98 10.99 9.69
C ARG A 40 -0.94 9.62 9.04
N VAL A 41 -0.77 8.58 9.87
CA VAL A 41 -0.63 7.21 9.39
C VAL A 41 -1.52 6.30 10.20
N LEU A 42 -2.35 5.54 9.49
CA LEU A 42 -3.12 4.41 10.00
C LEU A 42 -2.54 3.12 9.45
N HIS A 43 -2.60 2.06 10.24
CA HIS A 43 -2.14 0.73 9.87
C HIS A 43 -3.30 -0.26 10.02
N SER A 44 -3.35 -1.28 9.16
CA SER A 44 -4.34 -2.35 9.19
C SER A 44 -5.78 -1.83 9.25
N VAL A 45 -6.13 -0.93 8.32
CA VAL A 45 -7.48 -0.40 8.20
C VAL A 45 -8.38 -1.49 7.62
N GLN A 46 -9.33 -1.97 8.41
CA GLN A 46 -10.14 -3.14 8.04
C GLN A 46 -11.36 -2.78 7.20
N TRP A 47 -11.60 -3.60 6.18
CA TRP A 47 -12.88 -3.65 5.47
C TRP A 47 -13.80 -4.73 6.07
N PRO A 48 -15.13 -4.56 5.99
CA PRO A 48 -16.11 -5.57 6.41
C PRO A 48 -15.91 -6.95 5.76
N SER A 49 -15.36 -6.95 4.54
CA SER A 49 -15.01 -8.17 3.80
C SER A 49 -13.90 -9.02 4.45
N GLY A 50 -13.25 -8.53 5.51
CA GLY A 50 -12.12 -9.19 6.17
C GLY A 50 -10.75 -8.94 5.52
N SER A 51 -10.69 -8.16 4.44
CA SER A 51 -9.43 -7.62 3.90
C SER A 51 -9.06 -6.32 4.62
N ASP A 52 -7.78 -5.98 4.63
CA ASP A 52 -7.29 -4.74 5.20
C ASP A 52 -6.41 -3.95 4.22
N ILE A 53 -6.28 -2.65 4.48
CA ILE A 53 -5.25 -1.81 3.90
C ILE A 53 -4.06 -1.86 4.86
N ASP A 54 -2.91 -2.37 4.43
CA ASP A 54 -1.75 -2.51 5.30
C ASP A 54 -1.42 -1.16 5.96
N HIS A 55 -1.30 -0.08 5.17
CA HIS A 55 -1.11 1.28 5.66
C HIS A 55 -1.83 2.33 4.82
N LEU A 56 -2.42 3.32 5.50
CA LEU A 56 -2.95 4.55 4.92
C LEU A 56 -2.12 5.74 5.43
N ALA A 57 -1.42 6.43 4.52
CA ALA A 57 -0.67 7.63 4.83
C ALA A 57 -1.37 8.86 4.24
N ILE A 58 -1.60 9.86 5.08
CA ILE A 58 -2.26 11.13 4.74
C ILE A 58 -1.28 12.23 5.12
N GLY A 59 -0.88 13.08 4.18
CA GLY A 59 0.07 14.14 4.49
C GLY A 59 0.12 15.20 3.40
N PRO A 60 1.09 16.14 3.49
CA PRO A 60 1.17 17.28 2.59
C PRO A 60 1.14 16.89 1.12
N SER A 61 1.76 15.77 0.74
CA SER A 61 1.85 15.35 -0.66
C SER A 61 0.67 14.50 -1.16
N GLY A 62 -0.38 14.34 -0.35
CA GLY A 62 -1.61 13.62 -0.71
C GLY A 62 -1.97 12.46 0.22
N VAL A 63 -2.87 11.59 -0.27
CA VAL A 63 -3.32 10.38 0.43
C VAL A 63 -2.83 9.13 -0.32
N PHE A 64 -2.31 8.16 0.42
CA PHE A 64 -1.69 6.97 -0.15
C PHE A 64 -2.13 5.70 0.56
N THR A 65 -2.63 4.72 -0.20
CA THR A 65 -2.67 3.33 0.29
C THR A 65 -1.34 2.67 -0.03
N ILE A 66 -0.75 2.00 0.95
CA ILE A 66 0.59 1.45 0.85
C ILE A 66 0.53 -0.02 1.21
N ASN A 67 0.80 -0.88 0.23
CA ASN A 67 0.86 -2.33 0.43
C ASN A 67 2.31 -2.80 0.47
N SER A 68 2.66 -3.61 1.48
CA SER A 68 4.00 -4.14 1.70
C SER A 68 4.16 -5.52 1.06
N LYS A 69 5.09 -5.67 0.10
CA LYS A 69 5.41 -6.94 -0.54
C LYS A 69 6.82 -7.40 -0.19
N CYS A 70 6.90 -8.39 0.70
CA CYS A 70 8.16 -9.00 1.10
C CYS A 70 8.63 -10.04 0.07
N HIS A 71 9.77 -9.77 -0.57
CA HIS A 71 10.36 -10.59 -1.62
C HIS A 71 11.83 -10.88 -1.34
N ARG A 72 12.11 -11.40 -0.13
CA ARG A 72 13.47 -11.70 0.35
C ARG A 72 14.31 -12.44 -0.69
N GLY A 73 15.42 -11.84 -1.12
CA GLY A 73 16.40 -12.43 -2.04
C GLY A 73 15.95 -12.51 -3.50
N LYS A 74 14.77 -11.98 -3.86
CA LYS A 74 14.23 -12.05 -5.23
C LYS A 74 14.52 -10.77 -6.01
N ALA A 75 14.55 -10.90 -7.34
CA ALA A 75 14.57 -9.76 -8.24
C ALA A 75 13.14 -9.29 -8.53
N VAL A 76 12.87 -8.03 -8.25
CA VAL A 76 11.59 -7.38 -8.58
C VAL A 76 11.84 -6.38 -9.70
N TRP A 77 11.06 -6.52 -10.77
CA TRP A 77 11.12 -5.60 -11.91
C TRP A 77 9.76 -4.97 -12.15
N TYR A 78 9.76 -3.67 -12.39
CA TYR A 78 8.59 -2.92 -12.80
C TYR A 78 8.85 -2.23 -14.15
N GLY A 79 8.10 -2.64 -15.17
CA GLY A 79 8.02 -1.93 -16.46
C GLY A 79 6.60 -1.47 -16.77
N ASP A 80 6.33 -1.16 -18.03
CA ASP A 80 5.18 -0.33 -18.42
C ASP A 80 3.81 -0.93 -18.06
N HIS A 81 3.68 -2.27 -18.07
CA HIS A 81 2.40 -2.93 -17.88
C HIS A 81 2.38 -3.97 -16.75
N ALA A 82 3.52 -4.28 -16.15
CA ALA A 82 3.59 -5.37 -15.19
C ALA A 82 4.71 -5.21 -14.16
N ILE A 83 4.42 -5.68 -12.95
CA ILE A 83 5.43 -5.99 -11.93
C ILE A 83 5.69 -7.49 -12.02
N THR A 84 6.96 -7.87 -12.07
CA THR A 84 7.39 -9.27 -12.04
C THR A 84 8.29 -9.55 -10.85
N VAL A 85 8.22 -10.78 -10.33
CA VAL A 85 9.09 -11.29 -9.26
C VAL A 85 9.78 -12.52 -9.80
N ASN A 86 11.11 -12.48 -9.93
CA ASN A 86 11.89 -13.50 -10.64
C ASN A 86 11.29 -13.83 -12.03
N ARG A 87 10.93 -12.80 -12.80
CA ARG A 87 10.29 -12.87 -14.13
C ARG A 87 8.86 -13.42 -14.16
N ALA A 88 8.30 -13.85 -13.03
CA ALA A 88 6.89 -14.24 -12.96
C ALA A 88 5.99 -13.00 -12.79
N PRO A 89 4.93 -12.83 -13.60
CA PRO A 89 4.03 -11.67 -13.50
C PRO A 89 3.21 -11.71 -12.21
N THR A 90 2.88 -10.53 -11.67
CA THR A 90 2.02 -10.36 -10.50
C THR A 90 0.76 -9.59 -10.84
N ARG A 91 -0.22 -9.61 -9.94
CA ARG A 91 -1.46 -8.80 -10.03
C ARG A 91 -1.38 -7.50 -9.22
N TYR A 92 -0.19 -7.09 -8.75
CA TYR A 92 -0.09 -6.02 -7.75
C TYR A 92 -0.62 -4.68 -8.24
N ILE A 93 -0.37 -4.31 -9.50
CA ILE A 93 -0.86 -3.06 -10.09
C ILE A 93 -2.40 -2.98 -10.00
N VAL A 94 -3.07 -4.04 -10.46
CA VAL A 94 -4.54 -4.09 -10.51
C VAL A 94 -5.11 -4.09 -9.09
N VAL A 95 -4.59 -4.94 -8.20
CA VAL A 95 -5.07 -5.04 -6.81
C VAL A 95 -4.91 -3.73 -6.06
N SER A 96 -3.72 -3.12 -6.07
CA SER A 96 -3.47 -1.85 -5.40
C SER A 96 -4.29 -0.70 -6.02
N GLY A 97 -4.49 -0.71 -7.35
CA GLY A 97 -5.36 0.26 -8.01
C GLY A 97 -6.84 0.15 -7.60
N HIS A 98 -7.36 -1.06 -7.43
CA HIS A 98 -8.72 -1.26 -6.90
C HIS A 98 -8.84 -0.80 -5.44
N GLU A 99 -7.86 -1.14 -4.60
CA GLU A 99 -7.82 -0.72 -3.20
C GLU A 99 -7.79 0.80 -3.06
N ALA A 100 -6.93 1.49 -3.80
CA ALA A 100 -6.86 2.95 -3.81
C ALA A 100 -8.18 3.59 -4.23
N ARG A 101 -8.83 3.07 -5.30
CA ARG A 101 -10.15 3.56 -5.74
C ARG A 101 -11.23 3.34 -4.68
N ARG A 102 -11.25 2.17 -4.03
CA ARG A 102 -12.21 1.86 -2.95
C ARG A 102 -12.00 2.80 -1.76
N THR A 103 -10.75 3.01 -1.36
CA THR A 103 -10.36 3.91 -0.27
C THR A 103 -10.74 5.36 -0.59
N SER A 104 -10.49 5.81 -1.82
CA SER A 104 -10.84 7.15 -2.28
C SER A 104 -12.34 7.40 -2.20
N ARG A 105 -13.18 6.44 -2.63
CA ARG A 105 -14.64 6.54 -2.51
C ARG A 105 -15.08 6.64 -1.05
N ALA A 106 -14.64 5.71 -0.21
CA ALA A 106 -14.98 5.68 1.21
C ALA A 106 -14.62 6.99 1.93
N LEU A 107 -13.43 7.53 1.70
CA LEU A 107 -13.01 8.80 2.27
C LEU A 107 -13.83 9.98 1.70
N SER A 108 -14.04 10.02 0.39
CA SER A 108 -14.75 11.13 -0.26
C SER A 108 -16.20 11.25 0.22
N ASP A 109 -16.89 10.10 0.35
CA ASP A 109 -18.28 10.03 0.79
C ASP A 109 -18.48 10.62 2.19
N HIS A 110 -17.51 10.43 3.09
CA HIS A 110 -17.58 10.91 4.47
C HIS A 110 -16.90 12.28 4.68
N CYS A 111 -15.96 12.66 3.80
CA CYS A 111 -15.32 13.97 3.82
C CYS A 111 -16.19 15.07 3.21
N GLY A 112 -17.11 14.72 2.30
CA GLY A 112 -17.91 15.70 1.55
C GLY A 112 -17.16 16.41 0.42
N PHE A 113 -15.98 15.90 0.02
CA PHE A 113 -15.19 16.37 -1.11
C PHE A 113 -14.35 15.23 -1.68
N LEU A 114 -13.87 15.37 -2.91
CA LEU A 114 -13.03 14.36 -3.55
C LEU A 114 -11.70 14.22 -2.79
N VAL A 115 -11.39 12.99 -2.36
CA VAL A 115 -10.10 12.60 -1.77
C VAL A 115 -9.38 11.65 -2.71
N PRO A 116 -8.49 12.15 -3.60
CA PRO A 116 -7.69 11.29 -4.46
C PRO A 116 -6.72 10.44 -3.63
N VAL A 117 -6.76 9.12 -3.82
CA VAL A 117 -5.86 8.18 -3.15
C VAL A 117 -4.94 7.55 -4.18
N ARG A 118 -3.63 7.61 -3.93
CA ARG A 118 -2.59 7.07 -4.82
C ARG A 118 -2.07 5.73 -4.28
N PRO A 119 -2.08 4.66 -5.08
CA PRO A 119 -1.54 3.37 -4.67
C PRO A 119 -0.02 3.35 -4.64
N VAL A 120 0.54 2.77 -3.59
CA VAL A 120 1.97 2.55 -3.39
C VAL A 120 2.22 1.07 -3.08
N ILE A 121 3.25 0.50 -3.69
CA ILE A 121 3.75 -0.83 -3.38
C ILE A 121 5.15 -0.69 -2.78
N ALA A 122 5.28 -0.98 -1.49
CA ALA A 122 6.54 -1.00 -0.78
C ALA A 122 7.17 -2.40 -0.90
N ILE A 123 8.25 -2.52 -1.67
CA ILE A 123 8.98 -3.78 -1.85
C ILE A 123 10.00 -3.93 -0.72
N VAL A 124 9.93 -5.05 0.00
CA VAL A 124 10.79 -5.32 1.16
C VAL A 124 11.69 -6.52 0.92
N GLY A 125 12.99 -6.37 1.18
CA GLY A 125 13.96 -7.47 1.18
C GLY A 125 14.35 -8.02 -0.20
N ALA A 126 13.88 -7.42 -1.29
CA ALA A 126 14.31 -7.80 -2.63
C ALA A 126 15.83 -7.67 -2.78
N ALA A 127 16.46 -8.65 -3.43
CA ALA A 127 17.88 -8.56 -3.77
C ALA A 127 18.14 -7.46 -4.79
N ARG A 128 17.15 -7.18 -5.64
CA ARG A 128 17.19 -6.13 -6.64
C ARG A 128 15.78 -5.60 -6.88
N LEU A 129 15.63 -4.28 -6.89
CA LEU A 129 14.45 -3.59 -7.41
C LEU A 129 14.86 -2.77 -8.62
N SER A 130 14.19 -2.97 -9.76
CA SER A 130 14.45 -2.22 -10.99
C SER A 130 13.14 -1.66 -11.54
N VAL A 131 13.03 -0.34 -11.57
CA VAL A 131 11.85 0.40 -12.05
C VAL A 131 12.27 1.13 -13.33
N LYS A 132 11.66 0.75 -14.46
CA LYS A 132 12.06 1.26 -15.79
C LYS A 132 11.39 2.58 -16.17
N ASN A 133 10.23 2.89 -15.61
CA ASN A 133 9.40 4.03 -16.00
C ASN A 133 9.00 4.88 -14.79
N ALA A 134 8.97 6.19 -14.96
CA ALA A 134 8.64 7.18 -13.93
C ALA A 134 7.15 7.56 -13.88
N ALA A 135 6.35 7.19 -14.90
CA ALA A 135 4.89 7.39 -14.94
C ALA A 135 4.00 6.13 -14.76
N PRO A 136 4.33 5.18 -13.86
CA PRO A 136 3.48 4.01 -13.68
C PRO A 136 2.16 4.31 -12.96
N PRO A 137 1.08 3.52 -13.20
CA PRO A 137 -0.20 3.65 -12.51
C PRO A 137 -0.15 3.42 -10.99
N VAL A 138 0.96 2.85 -10.48
CA VAL A 138 1.22 2.67 -9.05
C VAL A 138 2.66 3.07 -8.73
N LEU A 139 2.91 3.63 -7.55
CA LEU A 139 4.26 3.99 -7.14
C LEU A 139 4.94 2.78 -6.49
N VAL A 140 5.99 2.24 -7.11
CA VAL A 140 6.76 1.10 -6.56
C VAL A 140 8.06 1.62 -5.95
N ILE A 141 8.21 1.42 -4.64
CA ILE A 141 9.34 1.96 -3.86
C ILE A 141 10.00 0.83 -3.06
N ASP A 142 11.31 0.92 -2.87
CA ASP A 142 11.99 0.19 -1.81
C ASP A 142 11.40 0.60 -0.45
N GLY A 143 10.83 -0.34 0.30
CA GLY A 143 10.15 -0.07 1.57
C GLY A 143 11.04 0.67 2.58
N ALA A 144 12.37 0.55 2.52
CA ALA A 144 13.28 1.32 3.38
C ALA A 144 13.22 2.83 3.09
N ARG A 145 12.93 3.20 1.84
CA ARG A 145 12.90 4.58 1.32
C ARG A 145 11.49 5.17 1.25
N VAL A 146 10.45 4.41 1.60
CA VAL A 146 9.05 4.84 1.45
C VAL A 146 8.79 6.21 2.08
N HIS A 147 9.32 6.43 3.29
CA HIS A 147 9.15 7.70 4.01
C HIS A 147 9.80 8.88 3.27
N THR A 148 11.07 8.77 2.89
CA THR A 148 11.80 9.82 2.17
C THR A 148 11.19 10.12 0.82
N VAL A 149 10.72 9.10 0.10
CA VAL A 149 10.09 9.31 -1.21
C VAL A 149 8.76 10.06 -1.03
N LEU A 150 7.90 9.61 -0.11
CA LEU A 150 6.60 10.26 0.10
C LEU A 150 6.74 11.70 0.60
N SER A 151 7.64 11.98 1.57
CA SER A 151 7.85 13.34 2.07
C SER A 151 8.54 14.27 1.08
N GLY A 152 9.26 13.71 0.10
CA GLY A 152 9.90 14.48 -0.98
C GLY A 152 8.97 14.84 -2.14
N LEU A 153 7.75 14.30 -2.19
CA LEU A 153 6.76 14.66 -3.21
C LEU A 153 6.22 16.07 -2.96
N ALA A 154 5.90 16.80 -4.03
CA ALA A 154 5.35 18.15 -3.95
C ALA A 154 4.11 18.20 -3.04
N PRO A 155 4.00 19.21 -2.15
CA PRO A 155 2.83 19.37 -1.30
C PRO A 155 1.63 19.82 -2.14
N VAL A 156 0.48 19.19 -1.91
CA VAL A 156 -0.79 19.44 -2.59
C VAL A 156 -1.99 19.49 -1.62
N LEU A 157 -1.80 19.09 -0.36
CA LEU A 157 -2.79 19.18 0.70
C LEU A 157 -2.31 20.10 1.81
N PRO A 158 -3.08 21.12 2.20
CA PRO A 158 -2.76 21.94 3.35
C PRO A 158 -3.03 21.18 4.67
N PRO A 159 -2.40 21.57 5.79
CA PRO A 159 -2.47 20.84 7.06
C PRO A 159 -3.91 20.60 7.57
N GLU A 160 -4.81 21.58 7.42
CA GLU A 160 -6.21 21.44 7.83
C GLU A 160 -6.94 20.35 7.04
N ARG A 161 -6.63 20.18 5.75
CA ARG A 161 -7.17 19.10 4.93
C ARG A 161 -6.63 17.74 5.36
N VAL A 162 -5.35 17.66 5.72
CA VAL A 162 -4.75 16.44 6.28
C VAL A 162 -5.49 16.00 7.54
N GLU A 163 -5.73 16.91 8.49
CA GLU A 163 -6.45 16.59 9.72
C GLU A 163 -7.92 16.25 9.49
N GLN A 164 -8.60 16.94 8.55
CA GLN A 164 -9.99 16.64 8.20
C GLN A 164 -10.12 15.21 7.65
N ILE A 165 -9.28 14.83 6.68
CA ILE A 165 -9.27 13.49 6.10
C ILE A 165 -8.91 12.45 7.16
N PHE A 166 -7.93 12.74 8.01
CA PHE A 166 -7.52 11.81 9.07
C PHE A 166 -8.62 11.59 10.11
N THR A 167 -9.33 12.63 10.50
CA THR A 167 -10.47 12.52 11.44
C THR A 167 -11.52 11.56 10.91
N VAL A 168 -11.89 11.71 9.64
CA VAL A 168 -12.80 10.78 8.94
C VAL A 168 -12.21 9.37 8.90
N ALA A 169 -10.98 9.22 8.42
CA ALA A 169 -10.32 7.92 8.26
C ALA A 169 -10.21 7.09 9.56
N ARG A 170 -10.27 7.71 10.73
CA ARG A 170 -10.24 7.02 12.04
C ARG A 170 -11.58 6.46 12.49
N GLN A 171 -12.68 6.86 11.85
CA GLN A 171 -14.01 6.41 12.20
C GLN A 171 -14.29 5.05 11.55
N GLY A 172 -14.72 4.07 12.34
CA GLY A 172 -15.05 2.74 11.82
C GLY A 172 -16.13 2.76 10.74
N GLU A 173 -17.10 3.67 10.86
CA GLU A 173 -18.17 3.89 9.89
C GLU A 173 -17.67 4.23 8.49
N THR A 174 -16.54 4.95 8.38
CA THR A 174 -15.93 5.28 7.07
C THR A 174 -15.66 4.03 6.24
N TRP A 175 -15.37 2.91 6.90
CA TRP A 175 -14.96 1.65 6.26
C TRP A 175 -16.09 0.63 6.15
N ALA A 176 -17.26 0.89 6.76
CA ALA A 176 -18.36 -0.06 6.89
C ALA A 176 -18.97 -0.55 5.56
N GLY A 177 -18.60 0.08 4.44
CA GLY A 177 -19.17 -0.20 3.13
C GLY A 177 -20.59 0.34 3.01
N ARG A 178 -21.01 0.63 1.78
CA ARG A 178 -22.42 0.73 1.42
C ARG A 178 -22.77 -0.45 0.54
#